data_AF-A0A968E2K1-F1
#
_entry.id   AF-A0A968E2K1-F1
#
_cell.length_a   1.000
_cell.length_b   1.000
_cell.length_c   1.000
_cell.angle_alpha   90.00
_cell.angle_beta   90.00
_cell.angle_gamma   90.00
#
_symmetry.space_group_name_H-M   'P 1'
#
loop_
_entity.id
_entity.type
_entity.pdbx_description
1 polymer ?
#
loop_
_entity_poly.entity_id
_entity_poly.type
_entity_poly.pdbx_seq_one_letter_code
_entity_poly.pdbx_strand_id
1 'polypeptide(L)' 'MLDLDLTITKEDEAEELVIVEDPENGIQNLVIDCEEPIVVLEQLIMEVPREPGDFFKRLLQMNRSLVHGAFV' A
#
# COMPACT_ATOMS: atom_id res chain seq x y z
N MET A 1 1.19 -11.29 21.75
CA MET A 1 1.19 -10.93 20.32
C MET A 1 0.09 -9.91 20.14
N LEU A 2 0.36 -8.81 19.45
CA LEU A 2 -0.71 -7.96 18.95
C LEU A 2 -1.36 -8.75 17.80
N ASP A 3 -2.62 -9.17 17.96
CA ASP A 3 -3.43 -9.57 16.82
C ASP A 3 -3.77 -8.27 16.09
N LEU A 4 -3.27 -8.13 14.87
CA LEU A 4 -3.51 -6.96 14.03
C LEU A 4 -4.89 -7.00 13.35
N ASP A 5 -5.67 -8.07 13.59
CA ASP A 5 -6.99 -8.32 12.99
C ASP A 5 -7.03 -8.12 11.46
N LEU A 6 -5.90 -8.36 10.78
CA LEU A 6 -5.80 -8.31 9.33
C LEU A 6 -6.19 -9.66 8.72
N THR A 7 -7.04 -9.62 7.70
CA THR A 7 -7.36 -10.83 6.93
C THR A 7 -6.30 -11.05 5.87
N ILE A 8 -5.61 -12.19 5.91
CA ILE A 8 -4.68 -12.58 4.85
C ILE A 8 -5.47 -13.17 3.68
N THR A 9 -5.35 -12.57 2.50
CA THR A 9 -6.08 -13.00 1.29
C THR A 9 -5.20 -13.78 0.33
N LYS A 10 -3.88 -13.57 0.37
CA LYS A 10 -2.91 -14.32 -0.43
C LYS A 10 -1.55 -14.36 0.27
N GLU A 11 -0.85 -15.49 0.17
CA GLU A 11 0.55 -15.64 0.57
C GLU A 11 1.35 -16.25 -0.58
N ASP A 12 2.58 -15.80 -0.77
CA ASP A 12 3.56 -16.36 -1.70
C ASP A 12 4.93 -16.43 -1.01
N GLU A 13 5.26 -17.59 -0.43
CA GLU A 13 6.51 -17.79 0.31
C GLU A 13 7.75 -17.67 -0.59
N ALA A 14 7.63 -18.01 -1.88
CA ALA A 14 8.78 -17.99 -2.80
C ALA A 14 9.23 -16.56 -3.12
N GLU A 15 8.27 -15.63 -3.12
CA GLU A 15 8.48 -14.20 -3.37
C GLU A 15 8.44 -13.38 -2.07
N GLU A 16 8.45 -14.03 -0.90
CA GLU A 16 8.38 -13.39 0.44
C GLU A 16 7.25 -12.36 0.58
N LEU A 17 6.09 -12.64 -0.04
CA LEU A 17 4.99 -11.69 -0.21
C LEU A 17 3.70 -12.16 0.47
N VAL A 18 2.98 -11.23 1.10
CA VAL A 18 1.63 -11.45 1.64
C VAL A 18 0.69 -10.30 1.27
N ILE A 19 -0.55 -10.62 0.93
CA ILE A 19 -1.62 -9.64 0.69
C ILE A 19 -2.61 -9.70 1.83
N VAL A 20 -2.91 -8.55 2.40
CA VAL A 20 -3.83 -8.41 3.54
C VAL A 20 -4.93 -7.39 3.27
N GLU A 21 -6.03 -7.55 4.00
CA GLU A 21 -7.19 -6.66 3.96
C GLU A 21 -7.72 -6.35 5.36
N ASP A 22 -8.18 -5.12 5.53
CA ASP A 22 -9.00 -4.66 6.65
C ASP A 22 -9.86 -3.48 6.16
N PRO A 23 -11.02 -3.79 5.54
CA PRO A 23 -11.89 -2.78 4.97
C PRO A 23 -12.44 -1.79 6.01
N GLU A 24 -12.57 -2.19 7.28
CA GLU A 24 -13.07 -1.31 8.35
C GLU A 24 -12.09 -0.17 8.63
N ASN A 25 -10.78 -0.43 8.50
CA ASN A 25 -9.72 0.58 8.60
C ASN A 25 -9.24 1.12 7.24
N GLY A 26 -9.89 0.75 6.14
CA GLY A 26 -9.58 1.25 4.79
C GLY A 26 -8.36 0.59 4.12
N ILE A 27 -7.93 -0.57 4.61
CA ILE A 27 -6.87 -1.38 4.03
C ILE A 27 -7.50 -2.35 3.04
N GLN A 28 -7.13 -2.21 1.76
CA GLN A 28 -7.65 -3.05 0.67
C GLN A 28 -6.50 -3.46 -0.23
N ASN A 29 -6.28 -4.76 -0.39
CA ASN A 29 -5.19 -5.33 -1.16
C ASN A 29 -3.81 -4.70 -0.80
N LEU A 30 -3.52 -4.59 0.50
CA LEU A 30 -2.20 -4.16 0.95
C LEU A 30 -1.22 -5.30 0.70
N VAL A 31 -0.26 -5.06 -0.19
CA VAL A 31 0.87 -5.93 -0.45
C VAL A 31 1.95 -5.63 0.58
N ILE A 32 2.39 -6.66 1.28
CA ILE A 32 3.53 -6.63 2.20
C ILE A 32 4.59 -7.53 1.59
N ASP A 33 5.68 -6.91 1.16
CA ASP A 33 6.84 -7.57 0.58
C ASP A 33 7.96 -7.56 1.62
N CYS A 34 8.42 -8.74 2.04
CA CYS A 34 9.25 -8.97 3.21
C CYS A 34 10.73 -9.20 2.88
N GLU A 35 11.30 -8.45 1.93
CA GLU A 35 12.72 -8.59 1.58
C GLU A 35 13.66 -8.13 2.72
N GLU A 36 14.74 -8.84 3.03
CA GLU A 36 15.76 -8.35 3.99
C GLU A 36 16.67 -7.30 3.32
N PRO A 37 16.92 -6.11 3.93
CA PRO A 37 16.54 -5.66 5.27
C PRO A 37 15.32 -4.72 5.31
N ILE A 38 14.48 -4.71 4.27
CA ILE A 38 13.44 -3.71 4.03
C ILE A 38 12.09 -4.37 3.81
N VAL A 39 11.14 -4.08 4.69
CA VAL A 39 9.73 -4.39 4.42
C VAL A 39 9.10 -3.28 3.58
N VAL A 40 8.52 -3.64 2.44
CA VAL A 40 7.80 -2.71 1.56
C VAL A 40 6.30 -2.91 1.75
N LEU A 41 5.58 -1.81 1.95
CA LEU A 41 4.12 -1.77 2.11
C LEU A 41 3.52 -1.00 0.94
N GLU A 42 2.83 -1.70 0.05
CA GLU A 42 2.24 -1.12 -1.16
C GLU A 42 0.73 -1.36 -1.21
N GLN A 43 -0.03 -0.29 -1.40
CA GLN A 43 -1.48 -0.37 -1.57
C GLN A 43 -1.90 0.35 -2.85
N LEU A 44 -2.71 -0.32 -3.66
CA LEU A 44 -3.38 0.35 -4.76
C LEU A 44 -4.44 1.30 -4.21
N ILE A 45 -4.23 2.61 -4.39
CA ILE A 45 -5.17 3.62 -3.89
C ILE A 45 -6.27 3.89 -4.91
N MET A 46 -5.91 4.11 -6.18
CA MET A 46 -6.86 4.34 -7.26
C MET A 46 -6.19 4.22 -8.65
N GLU A 47 -7.00 3.98 -9.67
CA GLU A 47 -6.57 4.11 -11.07
C GLU A 47 -6.35 5.58 -11.46
N VAL A 48 -5.40 5.80 -12.37
CA VAL A 48 -5.15 7.14 -12.92
C VAL A 48 -6.34 7.57 -13.82
N PRO A 49 -6.89 8.78 -13.64
CA PRO A 49 -7.93 9.30 -14.52
C PRO A 49 -7.46 9.40 -15.97
N ARG A 50 -8.36 9.17 -16.94
CA ARG A 50 -8.05 9.26 -18.38
C ARG A 50 -7.47 10.62 -18.79
N GLU A 51 -7.92 11.69 -18.13
CA GLU A 51 -7.44 13.06 -18.33
C GLU A 51 -6.85 13.55 -17.00
N PRO A 52 -5.57 13.26 -16.71
CA PRO A 52 -5.02 13.44 -15.37
C PRO A 52 -4.78 14.92 -15.01
N GLY A 53 -4.60 15.81 -15.98
CA GLY A 53 -4.32 17.23 -15.69
C GLY A 53 -3.17 17.40 -14.69
N ASP A 54 -3.44 18.08 -13.57
CA ASP A 54 -2.47 18.30 -12.48
C ASP A 54 -2.40 17.15 -11.44
N PHE A 55 -3.03 16.00 -11.71
CA PHE A 55 -3.14 14.87 -10.77
C PHE A 55 -1.80 14.43 -10.18
N PHE A 56 -0.81 14.10 -11.01
CA PHE A 56 0.51 13.64 -10.53
C PHE A 56 1.24 14.72 -9.73
N LYS A 57 1.14 15.99 -10.15
CA LYS A 57 1.71 17.11 -9.42
C LYS A 57 1.08 17.22 -8.03
N ARG A 58 -0.24 17.00 -7.92
CA ARG A 58 -0.94 17.02 -6.64
C ARG A 58 -0.49 15.87 -5.73
N LEU A 59 -0.32 14.66 -6.26
CA LEU A 59 0.21 13.52 -5.50
C LEU A 59 1.61 13.81 -4.94
N LEU A 60 2.52 14.31 -5.77
CA LEU A 60 3.87 14.68 -5.33
C LEU A 60 3.89 15.81 -4.30
N GLN A 61 2.95 16.76 -4.38
CA GLN A 61 2.80 17.78 -3.34
C GLN A 61 2.32 17.19 -2.01
N MET A 62 1.44 16.17 -2.04
CA MET A 62 0.97 15.48 -0.85
C MET A 62 2.08 14.71 -0.14
N ASN A 63 3.06 14.19 -0.88
CA ASN A 63 4.26 13.55 -0.29
C ASN A 63 5.02 14.46 0.66
N ARG A 64 4.88 15.79 0.57
CA ARG A 64 5.51 16.72 1.51
C ARG A 64 4.84 16.77 2.89
N SER A 65 3.60 16.32 2.99
CA SER A 65 2.78 16.35 4.21
C SER A 65 2.44 14.96 4.76
N LEU A 66 2.62 13.89 3.98
CA LEU A 66 2.45 12.53 4.45
C LEU A 66 3.48 12.20 5.52
N VAL A 67 3.03 11.60 6.62
CA VAL A 67 3.91 11.19 7.74
C VAL A 67 4.66 9.90 7.38
N HIS A 68 3.99 8.99 6.67
CA HIS A 68 4.53 7.71 6.21
C HIS A 68 4.09 7.43 4.77
N GLY A 69 4.95 6.75 4.03
CA GLY A 69 4.72 6.43 2.62
C GLY A 69 4.87 7.62 1.67
N ALA A 70 4.68 7.34 0.39
CA ALA A 70 4.67 8.32 -0.67
C ALA A 70 3.79 7.79 -1.82
N PHE A 71 3.13 8.70 -2.52
CA PHE A 71 2.56 8.42 -3.83
C PHE A 71 3.69 8.43 -4.87
N VAL A 72 3.81 7.35 -5.63
CA VAL A 72 4.83 7.15 -6.67
C VAL A 72 4.20 6.95 -8.04
#